data_AF-A0A925MP18-F1
#
_entry.id   AF-A0A925MP18-F1
#
_cell.length_a   1.000
_cell.length_b   1.000
_cell.length_c   1.000
_cell.angle_alpha   90.00
_cell.angle_beta   90.00
_cell.angle_gamma   90.00
#
_symmetry.space_group_name_H-M   'P 1'
#
loop_
_entity.id
_entity.type
_entity.pdbx_description
1 polymer ?
#
loop_
_entity_poly.entity_id
_entity_poly.type
_entity_poly.pdbx_seq_one_letter_code
_entity_poly.pdbx_strand_id
1 'polypeptide(L)'
;MKSPNERESAILKYWQDNNIFQKSLDKNKDKEVFRYYDGPPYATGLPHFGNALPTAIKDMYPRYKTMRGFNVPRSWGWDCHGLPIENLAEKTLGFKGKKDIEEAGVKLFNETARASVFKFRDDWKKIIPRLGRWADMDNDYRTLDASFMESNIWAFKELHSKGLVYEGYKVMPWCPHCETVLSNYEVTEGYKEISDLSAYAYFKLIDGEYKDA
;
A
#
# COMPACT_ATOMS: atom_id res chain seq x y z
N MET A 1 -29.61 18.17 24.41
CA MET A 1 -28.14 18.38 24.47
C MET A 1 -27.54 17.73 23.23
N LYS A 2 -26.68 18.40 22.45
CA LYS A 2 -26.06 17.78 21.25
C LYS A 2 -25.23 16.55 21.65
N SER A 3 -25.39 15.45 20.92
CA SER A 3 -24.57 14.23 21.01
C SER A 3 -23.11 14.49 20.60
N PRO A 4 -22.16 13.61 20.98
CA PRO A 4 -20.77 13.71 20.52
C PRO A 4 -20.65 13.78 18.99
N ASN A 5 -21.39 12.93 18.26
CA ASN A 5 -21.39 12.92 16.79
C ASN A 5 -21.85 14.25 16.18
N GLU A 6 -22.91 14.86 16.72
CA GLU A 6 -23.41 16.16 16.24
C GLU A 6 -22.41 17.29 16.52
N ARG A 7 -21.71 17.24 17.66
CA ARG A 7 -20.68 18.24 18.01
C ARG A 7 -19.45 18.11 17.10
N GLU A 8 -18.95 16.89 16.91
CA GLU A 8 -17.83 16.61 16.01
C GLU A 8 -18.15 17.03 14.57
N SER A 9 -19.34 16.69 14.07
CA SER A 9 -19.77 17.05 12.73
C SER A 9 -19.86 18.57 12.54
N ALA A 10 -20.34 19.29 13.56
CA ALA A 10 -20.37 20.76 13.54
C ALA A 10 -18.96 21.38 13.54
N ILE A 11 -18.02 20.82 14.31
CA ILE A 11 -16.62 21.27 14.33
C ILE A 11 -15.93 20.96 13.00
N LEU A 12 -16.13 19.78 12.45
CA LEU A 12 -15.56 19.39 11.16
C LEU A 12 -16.04 20.32 10.04
N LYS A 13 -17.34 20.61 10.00
CA LYS A 13 -17.91 21.59 9.07
C LYS A 13 -17.31 22.97 9.27
N TYR A 14 -17.18 23.44 10.51
CA TYR A 14 -16.51 24.71 10.79
C TYR A 14 -15.06 24.74 10.27
N TRP A 15 -14.29 23.67 10.47
CA TRP A 15 -12.92 23.58 9.96
C TRP A 15 -12.84 23.62 8.44
N GLN A 16 -13.77 22.95 7.75
CA GLN A 16 -13.88 22.92 6.29
C GLN A 16 -14.28 24.29 5.75
N ASP A 17 -15.41 24.86 6.22
CA ASP A 17 -15.93 26.15 5.76
C ASP A 17 -14.91 27.30 5.95
N ASN A 18 -14.01 27.17 6.93
CA ASN A 18 -13.00 28.17 7.25
C ASN A 18 -11.58 27.82 6.78
N ASN A 19 -11.39 26.73 6.03
CA ASN A 19 -10.08 26.26 5.55
C ASN A 19 -9.02 26.19 6.67
N ILE A 20 -9.39 25.68 7.84
CA ILE A 20 -8.53 25.71 9.04
C ILE A 20 -7.25 24.90 8.86
N PHE A 21 -7.32 23.78 8.15
CA PHE A 21 -6.12 23.00 7.84
C PHE A 21 -5.13 23.82 7.00
N GLN A 22 -5.56 24.41 5.89
CA GLN A 22 -4.71 25.25 5.04
C GLN A 22 -4.13 26.45 5.81
N LYS A 23 -4.97 27.16 6.58
CA LYS A 23 -4.53 28.26 7.45
C LYS A 23 -3.45 27.83 8.45
N SER A 24 -3.51 26.58 8.94
CA SER A 24 -2.49 26.04 9.85
C SER A 24 -1.14 25.83 9.18
N LEU A 25 -1.13 25.48 7.88
CA LEU A 25 0.08 25.39 7.07
C LEU A 25 0.62 26.79 6.74
N ASP A 26 -0.26 27.67 6.27
CA ASP A 26 0.10 29.04 5.87
C ASP A 26 0.71 29.84 7.02
N LYS A 27 0.19 29.67 8.24
CA LYS A 27 0.70 30.31 9.47
C LYS A 27 2.19 30.07 9.68
N ASN A 28 2.68 28.89 9.32
CA ASN A 28 4.07 28.48 9.56
C ASN A 28 4.87 28.31 8.26
N LYS A 29 4.38 28.77 7.11
CA LYS A 29 4.99 28.45 5.79
C LYS A 29 6.49 28.78 5.69
N ASP A 30 6.93 29.88 6.32
CA ASP A 30 8.31 30.38 6.29
C ASP A 30 9.15 29.89 7.49
N LYS A 31 8.60 28.96 8.29
CA LYS A 31 9.29 28.36 9.45
C LYS A 31 10.04 27.09 9.05
N GLU A 32 10.84 26.58 9.98
CA GLU A 32 11.56 25.32 9.81
C GLU A 32 10.60 24.17 9.46
N VAL A 33 10.96 23.41 8.43
CA VAL A 33 10.13 22.31 7.91
C VAL A 33 10.39 21.05 8.73
N PHE A 34 9.34 20.53 9.36
CA PHE A 34 9.33 19.17 9.87
C PHE A 34 8.73 18.25 8.79
N ARG A 35 9.56 17.36 8.23
CA ARG A 35 9.14 16.38 7.23
C ARG A 35 8.78 15.06 7.89
N TYR A 36 7.66 14.47 7.47
CA TYR A 36 7.35 13.08 7.74
C TYR A 36 6.84 12.44 6.45
N TYR A 37 7.07 11.14 6.32
CA TYR A 37 6.56 10.36 5.18
C TYR A 37 5.37 9.54 5.63
N ASP A 38 4.26 9.73 4.92
CA ASP A 38 3.07 8.94 5.13
C ASP A 38 3.16 7.67 4.29
N GLY A 39 3.34 6.52 4.95
CA GLY A 39 3.26 5.23 4.29
C GLY A 39 1.90 5.10 3.57
N PRO A 40 1.89 4.98 2.23
CA PRO A 40 0.66 5.06 1.46
C PRO A 40 -0.17 3.78 1.66
N PRO A 41 -1.46 3.87 2.00
CA PRO A 41 -2.31 2.69 2.03
C PRO A 41 -2.54 2.11 0.63
N TYR A 42 -2.75 0.80 0.58
CA TYR A 42 -3.29 0.15 -0.61
C TYR A 42 -4.72 0.64 -0.87
N ALA A 43 -4.98 1.03 -2.11
CA ALA A 43 -6.32 1.43 -2.56
C ALA A 43 -7.17 0.20 -2.95
N THR A 44 -7.29 -0.79 -2.05
CA THR A 44 -7.92 -2.09 -2.33
C THR A 44 -9.15 -2.39 -1.46
N GLY A 45 -9.52 -1.48 -0.55
CA GLY A 45 -10.63 -1.68 0.37
C GLY A 45 -10.96 -0.45 1.21
N LEU A 46 -12.02 -0.57 2.01
CA LEU A 46 -12.38 0.45 3.00
C LEU A 46 -11.42 0.44 4.20
N PRO A 47 -11.21 1.59 4.87
CA PRO A 47 -10.47 1.63 6.13
C PRO A 47 -11.13 0.74 7.20
N HIS A 48 -10.34 -0.17 7.78
CA HIS A 48 -10.68 -0.90 9.01
C HIS A 48 -9.95 -0.33 10.23
N PHE A 49 -10.24 -0.84 11.44
CA PHE A 49 -9.63 -0.36 12.71
C PHE A 49 -8.11 -0.35 12.73
N GLY A 50 -7.46 -1.26 11.98
CA GLY A 50 -6.00 -1.27 11.81
C GLY A 50 -5.46 0.02 11.18
N ASN A 51 -6.28 0.76 10.43
CA ASN A 51 -5.94 2.07 9.87
C ASN A 51 -6.19 3.21 10.85
N ALA A 52 -7.05 3.02 11.85
CA ALA A 52 -7.45 4.08 12.78
C ALA A 52 -6.30 4.47 13.72
N LEU A 53 -5.57 3.50 14.27
CA LEU A 53 -4.44 3.76 15.17
C LEU A 53 -3.29 4.50 14.46
N PRO A 54 -2.77 4.04 13.30
CA PRO A 54 -1.76 4.80 12.55
C PRO A 54 -2.27 6.19 12.15
N THR A 55 -3.54 6.31 11.73
CA THR A 55 -4.15 7.61 11.40
C THR A 55 -4.10 8.58 12.57
N ALA A 56 -4.46 8.13 13.78
CA ALA A 56 -4.42 8.97 14.98
C ALA A 56 -3.00 9.43 15.31
N ILE A 57 -2.01 8.53 15.26
CA ILE A 57 -0.60 8.86 15.54
C ILE A 57 -0.05 9.83 14.49
N LYS A 58 -0.31 9.54 13.20
CA LYS A 58 0.11 10.35 12.05
C LYS A 58 -0.61 11.69 11.95
N ASP A 59 -1.65 11.94 12.73
CA ASP A 59 -2.29 13.25 12.84
C ASP A 59 -1.84 14.00 14.11
N MET A 60 -1.78 13.30 15.25
CA MET A 60 -1.39 13.85 16.55
C MET A 60 0.00 14.50 16.50
N TYR A 61 1.01 13.81 15.97
CA TYR A 61 2.38 14.31 15.99
C TYR A 61 2.60 15.50 15.05
N PRO A 62 2.10 15.49 13.79
CA PRO A 62 2.12 16.68 12.94
C PRO A 62 1.38 17.87 13.54
N ARG A 63 0.22 17.68 14.20
CA ARG A 63 -0.46 18.76 14.94
C ARG A 63 0.42 19.34 16.02
N TYR A 64 1.02 18.49 16.86
CA TYR A 64 1.97 18.92 17.89
C TYR A 64 3.12 19.74 17.28
N LYS A 65 3.74 19.28 16.18
CA LYS A 65 4.82 20.02 15.51
C LYS A 65 4.36 21.36 14.94
N THR A 66 3.19 21.43 14.34
CA THR A 66 2.59 22.71 13.90
C THR A 66 2.37 23.66 15.09
N MET A 67 1.90 23.15 16.24
CA MET A 67 1.75 23.95 17.47
C MET A 67 3.10 24.41 18.05
N ARG A 68 4.18 23.66 17.82
CA ARG A 68 5.55 24.04 18.17
C ARG A 68 6.20 25.01 17.19
N GLY A 69 5.48 25.46 16.16
CA GLY A 69 5.94 26.49 15.22
C GLY A 69 6.61 25.97 13.95
N PHE A 70 6.57 24.67 13.69
CA PHE A 70 7.13 24.09 12.46
C PHE A 70 6.17 24.21 11.28
N ASN A 71 6.71 24.36 10.08
CA ASN A 71 5.99 24.05 8.84
C ASN A 71 5.89 22.53 8.72
N VAL A 72 4.68 21.99 8.58
CA VAL A 72 4.47 20.54 8.50
C VAL A 72 3.58 20.21 7.31
N PRO A 73 4.13 20.13 6.08
CA PRO A 73 3.40 19.64 4.92
C PRO A 73 2.91 18.22 5.14
N ARG A 74 1.67 17.92 4.71
CA ARG A 74 0.99 16.64 5.01
C ARG A 74 0.37 16.07 3.74
N SER A 75 1.18 15.54 2.83
CA SER A 75 0.67 14.95 1.59
C SER A 75 0.21 13.51 1.82
N TRP A 76 -0.98 13.19 1.32
CA TRP A 76 -1.47 11.83 1.26
C TRP A 76 -0.85 11.06 0.09
N GLY A 77 -0.69 9.75 0.25
CA GLY A 77 -0.18 8.85 -0.78
C GLY A 77 -1.10 7.68 -1.05
N TRP A 78 -1.02 7.11 -2.25
CA TRP A 78 -1.72 5.87 -2.60
C TRP A 78 -0.77 4.86 -3.21
N ASP A 79 -0.82 3.63 -2.69
CA ASP A 79 -0.21 2.50 -3.37
C ASP A 79 -1.24 1.83 -4.28
N CYS A 80 -0.94 1.84 -5.57
CA CYS A 80 -1.88 1.58 -6.65
C CYS A 80 -1.50 0.41 -7.54
N HIS A 81 -0.40 -0.29 -7.25
CA HIS A 81 0.12 -1.39 -8.07
C HIS A 81 0.24 -2.69 -7.28
N GLY A 82 0.58 -3.76 -8.01
CA GLY A 82 0.95 -5.05 -7.44
C GLY A 82 -0.22 -6.00 -7.16
N LEU A 83 0.13 -7.16 -6.62
CA LEU A 83 -0.79 -8.29 -6.41
C LEU A 83 -2.09 -7.92 -5.67
N PRO A 84 -2.11 -7.05 -4.64
CA PRO A 84 -3.36 -6.72 -3.96
C PRO A 84 -4.43 -6.11 -4.88
N ILE A 85 -4.05 -5.22 -5.81
CA ILE A 85 -5.01 -4.59 -6.74
C ILE A 85 -5.36 -5.52 -7.90
N GLU A 86 -4.38 -6.32 -8.37
CA GLU A 86 -4.57 -7.30 -9.43
C GLU A 86 -5.55 -8.40 -9.00
N ASN A 87 -5.38 -8.97 -7.80
CA ASN A 87 -6.31 -9.95 -7.22
C ASN A 87 -7.73 -9.40 -7.07
N LEU A 88 -7.88 -8.10 -6.82
CA LEU A 88 -9.19 -7.47 -6.75
C LEU A 88 -9.81 -7.32 -8.15
N ALA A 89 -9.01 -6.94 -9.15
CA ALA A 89 -9.44 -6.84 -10.54
C ALA A 89 -9.89 -8.21 -11.07
N GLU A 90 -9.12 -9.27 -10.80
CA GLU A 90 -9.49 -10.65 -11.15
C GLU A 90 -10.85 -11.03 -10.54
N LYS A 91 -11.04 -10.80 -9.24
CA LYS A 91 -12.33 -11.04 -8.57
C LYS A 91 -13.48 -10.25 -9.17
N THR A 92 -13.23 -9.01 -9.57
CA THR A 92 -14.24 -8.13 -10.18
C THR A 92 -14.65 -8.63 -11.56
N LEU A 93 -13.70 -9.15 -12.34
CA LEU A 93 -13.90 -9.68 -13.68
C LEU A 93 -14.33 -11.16 -13.68
N GLY A 94 -14.22 -11.84 -12.54
CA GLY A 94 -14.47 -13.28 -12.43
C GLY A 94 -13.37 -14.15 -13.05
N PHE A 95 -12.16 -13.60 -13.21
CA PHE A 95 -11.02 -14.31 -13.78
C PHE A 95 -10.42 -15.28 -12.75
N LYS A 96 -9.90 -16.41 -13.24
CA LYS A 96 -9.32 -17.48 -12.42
C LYS A 96 -7.80 -17.54 -12.48
N GLY A 97 -7.20 -16.77 -13.39
CA GLY A 97 -5.75 -16.63 -13.50
C GLY A 97 -5.36 -15.97 -14.81
N LYS A 98 -4.07 -16.09 -15.13
CA LYS A 98 -3.41 -15.35 -16.20
C LYS A 98 -4.01 -15.58 -17.58
N LYS A 99 -4.43 -16.81 -17.88
CA LYS A 99 -5.02 -17.16 -19.17
C LYS A 99 -6.26 -16.31 -19.48
N ASP A 100 -7.14 -16.10 -18.51
CA ASP A 100 -8.35 -15.29 -18.68
C ASP A 100 -7.99 -13.81 -18.93
N ILE A 101 -6.93 -13.31 -18.28
CA ILE A 101 -6.40 -11.96 -18.48
C ILE A 101 -5.87 -11.78 -19.92
N GLU A 102 -5.12 -12.75 -20.42
CA GLU A 102 -4.55 -12.71 -21.77
C GLU A 102 -5.65 -12.81 -22.84
N GLU A 103 -6.63 -13.69 -22.65
CA GLU A 103 -7.76 -13.87 -23.57
C GLU A 103 -8.69 -12.64 -23.62
N ALA A 104 -8.98 -12.02 -22.48
CA ALA A 104 -9.80 -10.81 -22.39
C ALA A 104 -9.04 -9.53 -22.77
N GLY A 105 -7.70 -9.57 -22.66
CA GLY A 105 -6.79 -8.49 -22.96
C GLY A 105 -6.32 -7.70 -21.73
N VAL A 106 -5.00 -7.53 -21.63
CA VAL A 106 -4.29 -6.83 -20.53
C VAL A 106 -4.83 -5.41 -20.30
N LYS A 107 -5.29 -4.73 -21.36
CA LYS A 107 -5.86 -3.38 -21.26
C LYS A 107 -7.10 -3.35 -20.36
N LEU A 108 -8.05 -4.28 -20.57
CA LEU A 108 -9.28 -4.35 -19.78
C LEU A 108 -8.96 -4.62 -18.30
N PHE A 109 -8.00 -5.52 -18.06
CA PHE A 109 -7.55 -5.85 -16.72
C PHE A 109 -6.96 -4.63 -16.00
N ASN A 110 -6.03 -3.91 -16.65
CA ASN A 110 -5.39 -2.72 -16.11
C ASN A 110 -6.38 -1.56 -15.88
N GLU A 111 -7.34 -1.37 -16.79
CA GLU A 111 -8.40 -0.36 -16.63
C GLU A 111 -9.31 -0.70 -15.44
N THR A 112 -9.61 -1.98 -15.23
CA THR A 112 -10.40 -2.43 -14.08
C THR A 112 -9.65 -2.25 -12.76
N ALA A 113 -8.37 -2.62 -12.71
CA ALA A 113 -7.51 -2.40 -11.54
C ALA A 113 -7.43 -0.89 -11.20
N ARG A 114 -7.22 -0.05 -12.21
CA ARG A 114 -7.19 1.41 -12.08
C ARG A 114 -8.53 1.96 -11.56
N ALA A 115 -9.65 1.50 -12.09
CA ALA A 115 -10.97 1.96 -11.65
C ALA A 115 -11.23 1.66 -10.16
N SER A 116 -10.81 0.49 -9.68
CA SER A 116 -10.89 0.11 -8.27
C SER A 116 -10.12 1.07 -7.35
N VAL A 117 -8.91 1.48 -7.75
CA VAL A 117 -8.11 2.46 -6.98
C VAL A 117 -8.88 3.76 -6.76
N PHE A 118 -9.48 4.32 -7.81
CA PHE A 118 -10.23 5.57 -7.73
C PHE A 118 -11.49 5.45 -6.88
N LYS A 119 -12.20 4.31 -6.96
CA LYS A 119 -13.37 4.04 -6.13
C LYS A 119 -13.03 4.10 -4.64
N PHE A 120 -12.00 3.38 -4.20
CA PHE A 120 -11.64 3.38 -2.77
C PHE A 120 -11.06 4.71 -2.32
N ARG A 121 -10.30 5.41 -3.17
CA ARG A 121 -9.83 6.76 -2.86
C ARG A 121 -10.97 7.69 -2.44
N ASP A 122 -12.09 7.67 -3.16
CA ASP A 122 -13.24 8.54 -2.85
C ASP A 122 -13.92 8.18 -1.53
N ASP A 123 -13.95 6.89 -1.18
CA ASP A 123 -14.46 6.43 0.12
C ASP A 123 -13.54 6.89 1.27
N TRP A 124 -12.24 6.73 1.11
CA TRP A 124 -11.25 7.19 2.09
C TRP A 124 -11.28 8.71 2.27
N LYS A 125 -11.47 9.49 1.21
CA LYS A 125 -11.64 10.95 1.28
C LYS A 125 -12.83 11.38 2.16
N LYS A 126 -13.83 10.52 2.35
CA LYS A 126 -14.94 10.77 3.28
C LYS A 126 -14.60 10.34 4.71
N ILE A 127 -13.92 9.20 4.86
CA ILE A 127 -13.68 8.57 6.15
C ILE A 127 -12.53 9.23 6.92
N ILE A 128 -11.41 9.54 6.26
CA ILE A 128 -10.22 10.11 6.91
C ILE A 128 -10.51 11.47 7.57
N PRO A 129 -11.20 12.43 6.92
CA PRO A 129 -11.60 13.66 7.57
C PRO A 129 -12.60 13.44 8.73
N ARG A 130 -13.44 12.40 8.64
CA ARG A 130 -14.37 12.05 9.73
C ARG A 130 -13.63 11.57 10.99
N LEU A 131 -12.46 10.95 10.83
CA LEU A 131 -11.54 10.62 11.93
C LEU A 131 -10.78 11.85 12.46
N GLY A 132 -10.96 13.02 11.85
CA GLY A 132 -10.32 14.28 12.24
C GLY A 132 -8.91 14.45 11.70
N ARG A 133 -8.41 13.55 10.85
CA ARG A 133 -7.05 13.64 10.32
C ARG A 133 -6.91 14.73 9.27
N TRP A 134 -5.92 15.60 9.44
CA TRP A 134 -5.57 16.62 8.46
C TRP A 134 -4.44 16.12 7.56
N ALA A 135 -4.78 15.87 6.30
CA ALA A 135 -3.87 15.55 5.22
C ALA A 135 -4.41 16.12 3.91
N ASP A 136 -3.51 16.56 3.04
CA ASP A 136 -3.84 16.96 1.68
C ASP A 136 -4.04 15.69 0.84
N MET A 137 -5.31 15.40 0.56
CA MET A 137 -5.73 14.30 -0.30
C MET A 137 -6.13 14.79 -1.71
N ASP A 138 -6.06 16.10 -1.96
CA ASP A 138 -6.38 16.68 -3.26
C ASP A 138 -5.14 16.79 -4.14
N ASN A 139 -4.00 17.13 -3.55
CA ASN A 139 -2.66 17.01 -4.15
C ASN A 139 -1.94 15.76 -3.64
N ASP A 140 -2.62 14.61 -3.71
CA ASP A 140 -2.05 13.33 -3.34
C ASP A 140 -1.00 12.85 -4.36
N TYR A 141 -0.06 12.02 -3.90
CA TYR A 141 0.81 11.27 -4.81
C TYR A 141 0.26 9.86 -5.00
N ARG A 142 0.34 9.32 -6.22
CA ARG A 142 -0.09 7.95 -6.53
C ARG A 142 1.03 7.23 -7.24
N THR A 143 1.26 5.97 -6.87
CA THR A 143 2.33 5.18 -7.52
C THR A 143 2.07 4.94 -9.02
N LEU A 144 0.82 5.09 -9.46
CA LEU A 144 0.39 5.02 -10.87
C LEU A 144 0.64 6.29 -11.70
N ASP A 145 0.99 7.41 -11.05
CA ASP A 145 1.26 8.65 -11.76
C ASP A 145 2.61 8.54 -12.52
N ALA A 146 2.62 9.03 -13.76
CA ALA A 146 3.78 8.87 -14.65
C ALA A 146 5.08 9.45 -14.07
N SER A 147 5.02 10.58 -13.35
CA SER A 147 6.17 11.19 -12.69
C SER A 147 6.72 10.35 -11.53
N PHE A 148 5.85 9.62 -10.82
CA PHE A 148 6.26 8.68 -9.77
C PHE A 148 6.94 7.46 -10.40
N MET A 149 6.33 6.89 -11.44
CA MET A 149 6.92 5.78 -12.19
C MET A 149 8.27 6.14 -12.82
N GLU A 150 8.42 7.35 -13.37
CA GLU A 150 9.68 7.85 -13.90
C GLU A 150 10.76 7.90 -12.81
N SER A 151 10.40 8.34 -11.60
CA SER A 151 11.31 8.33 -10.45
C SER A 151 11.74 6.91 -10.06
N ASN A 152 10.83 5.92 -10.13
CA ASN A 152 11.16 4.52 -9.89
C ASN A 152 12.13 3.96 -10.95
N ILE A 153 11.89 4.28 -12.23
CA ILE A 153 12.77 3.87 -13.34
C ILE A 153 14.16 4.51 -13.18
N TRP A 154 14.21 5.79 -12.80
CA TRP A 154 15.47 6.46 -12.47
C TRP A 154 16.21 5.74 -11.34
N ALA A 155 15.54 5.43 -10.24
CA ALA A 155 16.16 4.73 -9.11
C ALA A 155 16.68 3.34 -9.51
N PHE A 156 15.91 2.59 -10.31
CA PHE A 156 16.35 1.30 -10.86
C PHE A 156 17.59 1.46 -11.75
N LYS A 157 17.60 2.47 -12.64
CA LYS A 157 18.76 2.78 -13.49
C LYS A 157 20.00 3.12 -12.66
N GLU A 158 19.87 3.89 -11.58
CA GLU A 158 20.98 4.20 -10.68
C GLU A 158 21.55 2.94 -10.01
N LEU A 159 20.68 2.03 -9.55
CA LEU A 159 21.11 0.74 -9.00
C LEU A 159 21.83 -0.13 -10.04
N HIS A 160 21.25 -0.22 -11.24
CA HIS A 160 21.84 -0.95 -12.36
C HIS A 160 23.21 -0.37 -12.75
N SER A 161 23.33 0.95 -12.85
CA SER A 161 24.58 1.64 -13.21
C SER A 161 25.70 1.42 -12.19
N LYS A 162 25.34 1.11 -10.93
CA LYS A 162 26.26 0.76 -9.84
C LYS A 162 26.58 -0.74 -9.78
N GLY A 163 26.06 -1.56 -10.69
CA GLY A 163 26.23 -3.01 -10.70
C GLY A 163 25.48 -3.72 -9.56
N LEU A 164 24.44 -3.10 -8.99
CA LEU A 164 23.64 -3.67 -7.89
C LEU A 164 22.41 -4.46 -8.39
N VAL A 165 22.18 -4.49 -9.70
CA VAL A 165 21.13 -5.26 -10.35
C VAL A 165 21.77 -6.34 -11.20
N TYR A 166 21.31 -7.58 -11.05
CA TYR A 166 21.76 -8.71 -11.84
C TYR A 166 20.61 -9.67 -12.12
N GLU A 167 20.72 -10.44 -13.19
CA GLU A 167 19.83 -11.54 -13.51
C GLU A 167 20.48 -12.86 -13.09
N GLY A 168 19.68 -13.80 -12.57
CA GLY A 168 20.18 -15.12 -12.19
C GLY A 168 19.07 -16.14 -12.08
N TYR A 169 19.43 -17.41 -12.33
CA TYR A 169 18.53 -18.54 -12.18
C TYR A 169 18.67 -19.14 -10.78
N LYS A 170 17.60 -19.06 -9.98
CA LYS A 170 17.61 -19.45 -8.56
C LYS A 170 16.30 -20.13 -8.17
N VAL A 171 16.36 -20.99 -7.15
CA VAL A 171 15.16 -21.49 -6.48
C VAL A 171 14.57 -20.34 -5.65
N MET A 172 13.33 -19.97 -5.96
CA MET A 172 12.62 -18.85 -5.34
C MET A 172 11.22 -19.31 -4.91
N PRO A 173 10.62 -18.71 -3.87
CA PRO A 173 9.22 -18.92 -3.58
C PRO A 173 8.35 -18.52 -4.78
N TRP A 174 7.39 -19.38 -5.14
CA TRP A 174 6.54 -19.20 -6.31
C TRP A 174 5.08 -19.33 -5.92
N CYS A 175 4.24 -18.38 -6.33
CA CYS A 175 2.80 -18.49 -6.19
C CYS A 175 2.21 -19.17 -7.43
N PRO A 176 1.65 -20.39 -7.33
CA PRO A 176 1.08 -21.08 -8.48
C PRO A 176 -0.20 -20.42 -9.01
N HIS A 177 -0.90 -19.63 -8.19
CA HIS A 177 -2.10 -18.92 -8.59
C HIS A 177 -1.80 -17.61 -9.34
N CYS A 178 -0.91 -16.78 -8.77
CA CYS A 178 -0.48 -15.52 -9.40
C CYS A 178 0.53 -15.72 -10.52
N GLU A 179 1.06 -16.95 -10.68
CA GLU A 179 2.06 -17.31 -11.68
C GLU A 179 3.31 -16.40 -11.67
N THR A 180 3.81 -16.10 -10.47
CA THR A 180 4.99 -15.23 -10.27
C THR A 180 5.82 -15.61 -9.05
N VAL A 181 7.08 -15.16 -9.05
CA VAL A 181 7.98 -15.25 -7.89
C VAL A 181 7.57 -14.25 -6.80
N LEU A 182 7.77 -14.64 -5.55
CA LEU A 182 7.58 -13.78 -4.38
C LEU A 182 8.93 -13.48 -3.73
N SER A 183 9.04 -12.29 -3.14
CA SER A 183 10.16 -11.94 -2.28
C SER A 183 10.10 -12.68 -0.95
N ASN A 184 11.25 -12.77 -0.26
CA ASN A 184 11.32 -13.41 1.06
C ASN A 184 10.35 -12.77 2.08
N TYR A 185 10.19 -11.44 2.03
CA TYR A 185 9.32 -10.72 2.96
C TYR A 185 7.83 -11.06 2.74
N GLU A 186 7.38 -11.16 1.48
CA GLU A 186 5.99 -11.51 1.16
C GLU A 186 5.61 -12.91 1.67
N VAL A 187 6.55 -13.87 1.65
CA VAL A 187 6.31 -15.23 2.16
C VAL A 187 6.20 -15.25 3.68
N THR A 188 7.04 -14.47 4.37
CA THR A 188 7.05 -14.46 5.84
C THR A 188 5.78 -13.93 6.48
N GLU A 189 5.01 -13.11 5.76
CA GLU A 189 3.71 -12.60 6.24
C GLU A 189 2.57 -13.63 6.10
N GLY A 190 2.78 -14.71 5.34
CA GLY A 190 1.72 -15.62 4.91
C GLY A 190 1.66 -16.98 5.61
N TYR A 191 2.48 -17.23 6.64
CA TYR A 191 2.55 -18.54 7.30
C TYR A 191 1.21 -18.98 7.89
N LYS A 192 0.88 -20.25 7.66
CA LYS A 192 -0.31 -20.90 8.20
C LYS A 192 0.04 -22.31 8.63
N GLU A 193 -0.55 -22.76 9.73
CA GLU A 193 -0.51 -24.16 10.10
C GLU A 193 -1.37 -24.96 9.11
N ILE A 194 -0.74 -25.94 8.45
CA ILE A 194 -1.40 -26.87 7.54
C ILE A 194 -1.02 -28.29 7.95
N SER A 195 -1.91 -29.25 7.69
CA SER A 195 -1.58 -30.66 7.77
C SER A 195 -1.08 -31.13 6.42
N ASP A 196 0.02 -31.87 6.40
CA ASP A 196 0.61 -32.42 5.18
C ASP A 196 0.81 -33.94 5.33
N LEU A 197 0.95 -34.62 4.19
CA LEU A 197 1.24 -36.04 4.13
C LEU A 197 2.71 -36.27 4.47
N SER A 198 2.96 -37.06 5.51
CA SER A 198 4.30 -37.53 5.85
C SER A 198 4.46 -38.99 5.40
N ALA A 199 5.54 -39.29 4.69
CA ALA A 199 5.82 -40.61 4.15
C ALA A 199 7.31 -40.97 4.29
N TYR A 200 7.59 -42.26 4.39
CA TYR A 200 8.96 -42.81 4.40
C TYR A 200 9.22 -43.56 3.09
N ALA A 201 10.34 -43.24 2.43
CA ALA A 201 10.76 -43.89 1.19
C ALA A 201 12.14 -44.53 1.37
N TYR A 202 12.23 -45.85 1.21
CA TYR A 202 13.48 -46.60 1.27
C TYR A 202 14.12 -46.65 -0.13
N PHE A 203 15.40 -46.29 -0.21
CA PHE A 203 16.18 -46.38 -1.43
C PHE A 203 17.23 -47.48 -1.29
N LYS A 204 17.26 -48.43 -2.23
CA LYS A 204 18.26 -49.50 -2.27
C LYS A 204 19.60 -48.93 -2.75
N LEU A 205 20.69 -49.24 -2.05
CA LEU A 205 22.04 -48.92 -2.51
C LEU A 205 22.35 -49.69 -3.79
N ILE A 206 22.91 -49.00 -4.79
CA ILE A 206 23.36 -49.63 -6.03
C ILE A 206 24.68 -50.37 -5.77
N ASP A 207 25.60 -49.76 -5.00
CA ASP A 207 26.86 -50.35 -4.56
C ASP A 207 27.23 -49.88 -3.14
N GLY A 208 28.00 -50.70 -2.40
CA GLY A 208 28.49 -50.41 -1.04
C GLY A 208 27.63 -50.97 0.10
N GLU A 209 28.14 -50.87 1.33
CA GLU A 209 27.40 -51.19 2.56
C GLU A 209 26.92 -49.91 3.23
N TYR A 210 25.69 -49.93 3.75
CA TYR A 210 25.18 -48.86 4.61
C TYR A 210 25.99 -48.87 5.90
N LYS A 211 26.93 -47.92 6.03
CA LYS A 211 27.59 -47.66 7.31
C LYS A 211 26.70 -46.67 8.07
N ASP A 212 26.13 -47.12 9.17
CA ASP A 212 25.36 -46.27 10.08
C ASP A 212 26.13 -44.96 10.34
N ALA A 213 25.49 -43.83 10.02
CA ALA A 213 25.98 -42.47 10.26
C ALA A 213 25.33 -41.89 11.51
#